data_AF-A0A2E6WW36-F1
#
_entry.id   AF-A0A2E6WW36-F1
#
_cell.length_a   1.000
_cell.length_b   1.000
_cell.length_c   1.000
_cell.angle_alpha   90.00
_cell.angle_beta   90.00
_cell.angle_gamma   90.00
#
_symmetry.space_group_name_H-M   'P 1'
#
loop_
_entity.id
_entity.type
_entity.pdbx_description
1 polymer ?
#
loop_
_entity_poly.entity_id
_entity_poly.type
_entity_poly.pdbx_seq_one_letter_code
_entity_poly.pdbx_strand_id
1 'polypeptide(L)'
;PSRPAMQQLQDFVAFHIRFHADRPDEVFIAYMELRNLTEENFAVIERLRRDYEDRLESILRAGVASGDFAVADTKIVTLAIIAMLTGVNTWYRAGGRLSLDEVVAQYWDMVRKAVTA
;
A
#
# COMPACT_ATOMS: atom_id res chain seq x y z
N PRO A 1 -12.35 -19.65 -6.75
CA PRO A 1 -10.87 -19.54 -6.73
C PRO A 1 -10.43 -18.15 -6.24
N SER A 2 -9.37 -18.08 -5.43
CA SER A 2 -8.69 -16.80 -5.15
C SER A 2 -8.16 -16.21 -6.47
N ARG A 3 -8.18 -14.88 -6.60
CA ARG A 3 -7.63 -14.19 -7.78
C ARG A 3 -6.12 -14.47 -7.91
N PRO A 4 -5.53 -14.41 -9.12
CA PRO A 4 -4.07 -14.49 -9.30
C PRO A 4 -3.32 -13.43 -8.48
N ALA A 5 -2.08 -13.72 -8.04
CA ALA A 5 -1.30 -12.82 -7.18
C ALA A 5 -1.08 -11.44 -7.83
N MET A 6 -0.81 -11.40 -9.14
CA MET A 6 -0.71 -10.17 -9.91
C MET A 6 -1.97 -9.28 -9.79
N GLN A 7 -3.16 -9.89 -9.90
CA GLN A 7 -4.42 -9.17 -9.79
C GLN A 7 -4.69 -8.71 -8.35
N GLN A 8 -4.37 -9.54 -7.35
CA GLN A 8 -4.48 -9.15 -5.95
C GLN A 8 -3.55 -7.95 -5.63
N LEU A 9 -2.33 -7.93 -6.18
CA LEU A 9 -1.39 -6.83 -5.99
C LEU A 9 -1.89 -5.55 -6.67
N GLN A 10 -2.42 -5.66 -7.89
CA GLN A 10 -3.03 -4.52 -8.60
C GLN A 10 -4.22 -3.95 -7.81
N ASP A 11 -5.11 -4.83 -7.31
CA ASP A 11 -6.26 -4.46 -6.48
C ASP A 11 -5.79 -3.75 -5.19
N PHE A 12 -4.72 -4.25 -4.56
CA PHE A 12 -4.14 -3.64 -3.36
C PHE A 12 -3.62 -2.23 -3.62
N VAL A 13 -2.84 -2.02 -4.69
CA VAL A 13 -2.30 -0.71 -5.08
C VAL A 13 -3.42 0.30 -5.34
N ALA A 14 -4.41 -0.12 -6.13
CA ALA A 14 -5.57 0.69 -6.45
C ALA A 14 -6.39 1.07 -5.20
N PHE A 15 -6.61 0.09 -4.31
CA PHE A 15 -7.33 0.31 -3.06
C PHE A 15 -6.57 1.28 -2.15
N HIS A 16 -5.26 1.09 -1.94
CA HIS A 16 -4.48 1.93 -1.03
C HIS A 16 -4.52 3.40 -1.46
N ILE A 17 -4.26 3.69 -2.74
CA ILE A 17 -4.24 5.06 -3.25
C ILE A 17 -5.62 5.70 -3.14
N ARG A 18 -6.68 5.01 -3.59
CA ARG A 18 -8.04 5.57 -3.57
C ARG A 18 -8.58 5.76 -2.15
N PHE A 19 -8.35 4.79 -1.27
CA PHE A 19 -8.81 4.84 0.11
C PHE A 19 -8.29 6.08 0.85
N HIS A 20 -7.02 6.44 0.61
CA HIS A 20 -6.40 7.60 1.23
C HIS A 20 -6.67 8.93 0.50
N ALA A 21 -6.82 8.92 -0.83
CA ALA A 21 -7.13 10.13 -1.60
C ALA A 21 -8.49 10.76 -1.20
N ASP A 22 -9.46 9.93 -0.81
CA ASP A 22 -10.79 10.37 -0.35
C ASP A 22 -10.80 10.88 1.10
N ARG A 23 -9.67 10.78 1.83
CA ARG A 23 -9.57 11.02 3.28
C ARG A 23 -8.32 11.81 3.69
N PRO A 24 -8.01 12.95 3.06
CA PRO A 24 -6.80 13.71 3.38
C PRO A 24 -6.75 14.15 4.85
N ASP A 25 -7.88 14.56 5.42
CA ASP A 25 -7.96 15.05 6.80
C ASP A 25 -7.79 13.92 7.84
N GLU A 26 -8.39 12.75 7.60
CA GLU A 26 -8.27 11.60 8.53
C GLU A 26 -6.84 11.03 8.54
N VAL A 27 -6.16 11.02 7.38
CA VAL A 27 -4.76 10.61 7.28
C VAL A 27 -3.84 11.59 8.01
N PHE A 28 -4.12 12.89 7.90
CA PHE A 28 -3.37 13.92 8.60
C PHE A 28 -3.56 13.86 10.13
N ILE A 29 -4.81 13.69 10.59
CA ILE A 29 -5.14 13.54 12.02
C ILE A 29 -4.51 12.27 12.59
N ALA A 30 -4.61 11.13 11.90
CA ALA A 30 -3.95 9.90 12.33
C ALA A 30 -2.44 10.11 12.52
N TYR A 31 -1.77 10.82 11.60
CA TYR A 31 -0.34 11.08 11.71
C TYR A 31 0.06 12.00 12.88
N MET A 32 -0.81 12.95 13.25
CA MET A 32 -0.55 13.90 14.34
C MET A 32 -0.92 13.36 15.72
N GLU A 33 -2.04 12.63 15.83
CA GLU A 33 -2.59 12.13 17.10
C GLU A 33 -1.95 10.79 17.55
N LEU A 34 -1.30 10.06 16.64
CA LEU A 34 -0.56 8.82 16.96
C LEU A 34 0.47 9.01 18.08
N ARG A 35 1.07 10.21 18.19
CA ARG A 35 2.07 10.54 19.23
C ARG A 35 1.46 10.79 20.61
N ASN A 36 0.14 10.96 20.70
CA ASN A 36 -0.60 11.22 21.93
C ASN A 36 -1.41 10.00 22.41
N LEU A 37 -1.29 8.85 21.74
CA LEU A 37 -2.02 7.65 22.12
C LEU A 37 -1.53 7.11 23.46
N THR A 38 -2.47 6.63 24.27
CA THR A 38 -2.16 5.75 25.39
C THR A 38 -1.50 4.46 24.88
N GLU A 39 -0.73 3.78 25.72
CA GLU A 39 -0.06 2.52 25.36
C GLU A 39 -1.05 1.47 24.82
N GLU A 40 -2.24 1.38 25.42
CA GLU A 40 -3.31 0.48 24.97
C GLU A 40 -3.76 0.81 23.54
N ASN A 41 -4.04 2.08 23.25
CA ASN A 41 -4.47 2.50 21.91
C ASN A 41 -3.34 2.34 20.88
N PHE A 42 -2.09 2.63 21.28
CA PHE A 42 -0.93 2.40 20.43
C PHE A 42 -0.82 0.93 20.02
N ALA A 43 -0.95 0.00 20.98
CA ALA A 43 -0.90 -1.44 20.70
C ALA A 43 -2.01 -1.91 19.74
N VAL A 44 -3.22 -1.32 19.84
CA VAL A 44 -4.31 -1.59 18.90
C VAL A 44 -3.95 -1.13 17.48
N ILE A 45 -3.47 0.11 17.32
CA ILE A 45 -3.11 0.65 16.00
C ILE A 45 -1.93 -0.11 15.39
N GLU A 46 -0.92 -0.44 16.20
CA GLU A 46 0.24 -1.17 15.76
C GLU A 46 -0.13 -2.58 15.26
N ARG A 47 -1.09 -3.25 15.92
CA ARG A 47 -1.66 -4.53 15.43
C ARG A 47 -2.36 -4.36 14.09
N LEU A 48 -3.22 -3.35 13.93
CA LEU A 48 -3.90 -3.09 12.65
C LEU A 48 -2.92 -2.79 11.52
N ARG A 49 -1.83 -2.07 11.82
CA ARG A 49 -0.75 -1.82 10.86
C ARG A 49 -0.05 -3.11 10.44
N ARG A 50 0.30 -3.97 11.41
CA ARG A 50 0.87 -5.30 11.12
C ARG A 50 -0.06 -6.14 10.26
N ASP A 51 -1.34 -6.21 10.60
CA ASP A 51 -2.33 -6.97 9.83
C ASP A 51 -2.42 -6.48 8.37
N TYR A 52 -2.29 -5.17 8.15
CA TYR A 52 -2.28 -4.58 6.81
C TYR A 52 -0.99 -4.91 6.03
N GLU A 53 0.17 -4.81 6.68
CA GLU A 53 1.47 -5.18 6.11
C GLU A 53 1.50 -6.69 5.76
N ASP A 54 1.02 -7.55 6.65
CA ASP A 54 1.01 -9.00 6.47
C ASP A 54 0.12 -9.46 5.30
N ARG A 55 -0.98 -8.74 5.03
CA ARG A 55 -1.83 -9.00 3.86
C ARG A 55 -1.09 -8.76 2.55
N LEU A 56 -0.36 -7.66 2.43
CA LEU A 56 0.44 -7.39 1.24
C LEU A 56 1.58 -8.41 1.11
N GLU A 57 2.26 -8.71 2.21
CA GLU A 57 3.34 -9.69 2.21
C GLU A 57 2.85 -11.08 1.77
N SER A 58 1.64 -11.49 2.18
CA SER A 58 1.01 -12.73 1.75
C SER A 58 0.80 -12.78 0.23
N ILE A 59 0.35 -11.68 -0.39
CA ILE A 59 0.21 -11.57 -1.84
C ILE A 59 1.57 -11.75 -2.54
N LEU A 60 2.62 -11.09 -2.03
CA LEU A 60 3.96 -11.20 -2.59
C LEU A 60 4.52 -12.62 -2.47
N ARG A 61 4.35 -13.27 -1.31
CA ARG A 61 4.75 -14.67 -1.10
C ARG A 61 4.03 -15.62 -2.05
N ALA A 62 2.72 -15.42 -2.29
CA ALA A 62 1.96 -16.22 -3.23
C ALA A 62 2.44 -16.04 -4.69
N GLY A 63 2.80 -14.82 -5.08
CA GLY A 63 3.34 -14.55 -6.41
C GLY A 63 4.76 -15.11 -6.61
N VAL A 64 5.61 -15.09 -5.59
CA VAL A 64 6.91 -15.78 -5.63
C VAL A 64 6.71 -17.30 -5.75
N ALA A 65 5.80 -17.88 -4.96
CA ALA A 65 5.52 -19.32 -4.98
C ALA A 65 4.93 -19.82 -6.31
N SER A 66 4.21 -18.97 -7.04
CA SER A 66 3.65 -19.27 -8.36
C SER A 66 4.58 -18.93 -9.53
N GLY A 67 5.70 -18.25 -9.26
CA GLY A 67 6.64 -17.78 -10.29
C GLY A 67 6.22 -16.49 -10.99
N ASP A 68 5.11 -15.86 -10.57
CA ASP A 68 4.64 -14.58 -11.11
C ASP A 68 5.57 -13.41 -10.70
N PHE A 69 6.23 -13.52 -9.54
CA PHE A 69 7.11 -12.48 -8.98
C PHE A 69 8.54 -12.99 -8.73
N ALA A 70 9.51 -12.11 -8.94
CA ALA A 70 10.93 -12.30 -8.67
C ALA A 70 11.41 -11.33 -7.57
N VAL A 71 11.09 -11.65 -6.31
CA VAL A 71 11.38 -10.82 -5.14
C VAL A 71 12.31 -11.57 -4.19
N ALA A 72 13.44 -10.97 -3.83
CA ALA A 72 14.42 -11.56 -2.91
C ALA A 72 13.96 -11.56 -1.44
N ASP A 73 13.35 -10.46 -0.99
CA ASP A 73 12.82 -10.31 0.37
C ASP A 73 11.42 -9.68 0.31
N THR A 74 10.40 -10.50 0.55
CA THR A 74 9.00 -10.08 0.52
C THR A 74 8.67 -9.06 1.61
N LYS A 75 9.38 -9.06 2.74
CA LYS A 75 9.13 -8.10 3.82
C LYS A 75 9.66 -6.72 3.45
N ILE A 76 10.87 -6.65 2.92
CA ILE A 76 11.45 -5.38 2.46
C ILE A 76 10.59 -4.78 1.34
N VAL A 77 10.17 -5.59 0.37
CA VAL A 77 9.31 -5.11 -0.73
C VAL A 77 7.93 -4.66 -0.23
N THR A 78 7.35 -5.34 0.76
CA THR A 78 6.11 -4.90 1.42
C THR A 78 6.25 -3.49 2.00
N LEU A 79 7.30 -3.25 2.77
CA LEU A 79 7.57 -1.94 3.38
C LEU A 79 7.81 -0.86 2.31
N ALA A 80 8.57 -1.18 1.25
CA ALA A 80 8.85 -0.26 0.16
C ALA A 80 7.58 0.14 -0.61
N ILE A 81 6.71 -0.83 -0.93
CA ILE A 81 5.44 -0.57 -1.62
C ILE A 81 4.54 0.31 -0.76
N ILE A 82 4.34 -0.03 0.53
CA ILE A 82 3.48 0.77 1.41
C ILE A 82 4.01 2.20 1.55
N ALA A 83 5.33 2.37 1.75
CA ALA A 83 5.93 3.70 1.85
C ALA A 83 5.72 4.51 0.55
N MET A 84 5.93 3.89 -0.60
CA MET A 84 5.74 4.51 -1.90
C MET A 84 4.29 4.97 -2.11
N LEU A 85 3.30 4.11 -1.83
CA LEU A 85 1.89 4.43 -2.00
C LEU A 85 1.41 5.48 -0.98
N THR A 86 1.88 5.40 0.27
CA THR A 86 1.57 6.39 1.32
C THR A 86 2.05 7.79 0.92
N GLY A 87 3.21 7.87 0.24
CA GLY A 87 3.78 9.12 -0.25
C GLY A 87 2.85 9.91 -1.18
N VAL A 88 1.92 9.26 -1.89
CA VAL A 88 0.94 9.92 -2.76
C VAL A 88 0.13 10.98 -2.02
N ASN A 89 -0.25 10.70 -0.77
CA ASN A 89 -1.08 11.59 0.04
C ASN A 89 -0.40 12.94 0.36
N THR A 90 0.92 13.01 0.23
CA THR A 90 1.68 14.23 0.56
C THR A 90 1.68 15.27 -0.56
N TRP A 91 1.40 14.86 -1.81
CA TRP A 91 1.52 15.72 -2.98
C TRP A 91 0.34 15.68 -3.93
N TYR A 92 -0.47 14.61 -3.93
CA TYR A 92 -1.63 14.51 -4.80
C TYR A 92 -2.68 15.57 -4.47
N ARG A 93 -3.24 16.20 -5.50
CA ARG A 93 -4.34 17.16 -5.38
C ARG A 93 -5.34 16.94 -6.51
N ALA A 94 -6.62 16.85 -6.16
CA ALA A 94 -7.71 16.83 -7.14
C ALA A 94 -7.68 18.10 -8.00
N GLY A 95 -7.90 17.96 -9.31
CA GLY A 95 -7.79 19.07 -10.27
C GLY A 95 -6.36 19.52 -10.60
N GLY A 96 -5.34 18.82 -10.10
CA GLY A 96 -3.94 19.04 -10.46
C GLY A 96 -3.55 18.48 -11.82
N ARG A 97 -2.23 18.33 -12.05
CA ARG A 97 -1.66 17.83 -13.31
C ARG A 97 -2.14 16.43 -13.72
N LEU A 98 -2.46 15.57 -12.75
CA LEU A 98 -2.88 14.19 -12.97
C LEU A 98 -4.20 13.93 -12.26
N SER A 99 -5.09 13.19 -12.93
CA SER A 99 -6.26 12.56 -12.32
C SER A 99 -5.84 11.42 -11.36
N LEU A 100 -6.73 11.03 -10.46
CA LEU A 100 -6.45 9.94 -9.52
C LEU A 100 -6.19 8.62 -10.25
N ASP A 101 -6.93 8.34 -11.33
CA ASP A 101 -6.77 7.12 -12.12
C ASP A 101 -5.42 7.07 -12.84
N GLU A 102 -4.91 8.20 -13.33
CA GLU A 102 -3.56 8.28 -13.91
C GLU A 102 -2.48 8.01 -12.85
N VAL A 103 -2.67 8.52 -11.62
CA VAL A 103 -1.76 8.23 -10.51
C VAL A 103 -1.78 6.74 -10.15
N VAL A 104 -2.96 6.14 -10.02
CA VAL A 104 -3.12 4.70 -9.76
C VAL A 104 -2.43 3.87 -10.84
N ALA A 105 -2.65 4.20 -12.12
CA ALA A 105 -2.06 3.47 -13.23
C ALA A 105 -0.53 3.55 -13.24
N GLN A 106 0.05 4.73 -12.97
CA GLN A 106 1.50 4.91 -12.93
C GLN A 106 2.14 4.19 -11.74
N TYR A 107 1.54 4.28 -10.55
CA TYR A 107 2.05 3.57 -9.38
C TYR A 107 1.91 2.06 -9.52
N TRP A 108 0.83 1.57 -10.13
CA TRP A 108 0.71 0.16 -10.49
C TRP A 108 1.84 -0.29 -11.40
N ASP A 109 2.14 0.46 -12.46
CA ASP A 109 3.24 0.08 -13.38
C ASP A 109 4.60 0.03 -12.66
N MET A 110 4.88 0.97 -11.75
CA MET A 110 6.09 0.96 -10.92
C MET A 110 6.13 -0.27 -10.00
N VAL A 111 5.04 -0.56 -9.27
CA VAL A 111 4.96 -1.73 -8.37
C VAL A 111 5.13 -3.02 -9.17
N ARG A 112 4.42 -3.17 -10.29
CA ARG A 112 4.51 -4.33 -11.15
C ARG A 112 5.94 -4.57 -11.61
N LYS A 113 6.62 -3.55 -12.13
CA LYS A 113 8.03 -3.64 -12.54
C LYS A 113 8.98 -3.96 -11.39
N ALA A 114 8.68 -3.51 -10.17
CA ALA A 114 9.50 -3.78 -9.00
C ALA A 114 9.43 -5.24 -8.52
N VAL A 115 8.38 -5.98 -8.89
CA VAL A 115 8.17 -7.37 -8.46
C VAL A 115 8.36 -8.39 -9.57
N THR A 116 8.42 -7.99 -10.84
CA THR A 116 8.67 -8.87 -12.00
C THR A 116 10.12 -8.81 -12.44
N ALA A 117 10.65 -9.92 -12.97
CA ALA A 117 12.00 -10.00 -13.55
C ALA A 117 12.15 -9.20 -14.85
#